data_AF-A0A7X4DWK2-F1
#
_entry.id   AF-A0A7X4DWK2-F1
#
_cell.length_a   1.000
_cell.length_b   1.000
_cell.length_c   1.000
_cell.angle_alpha   90.00
_cell.angle_beta   90.00
_cell.angle_gamma   90.00
#
_symmetry.space_group_name_H-M   'P 1'
#
loop_
_entity.id
_entity.type
_entity.pdbx_description
1 polymer ?
#
loop_
_entity_poly.entity_id
_entity_poly.type
_entity_poly.pdbx_seq_one_letter_code
_entity_poly.pdbx_strand_id
1 'polypeptide(L)' 'LVLPDKISIYQGPIESICRTDDEVREQVRTTVLHEIGHYFGIDDERLHELGMG' A
#
# COMPACT_ATOMS: atom_id res chain seq x y z
N LEU A 1 8.12 -20.46 -15.66
CA LEU A 1 8.56 -19.23 -14.98
C LEU A 1 7.29 -18.55 -14.49
N VAL A 2 7.02 -18.59 -13.18
CA VAL A 2 5.95 -17.74 -12.61
C VAL A 2 6.45 -16.30 -12.75
N LEU A 3 5.68 -15.46 -13.43
CA LEU A 3 5.95 -14.03 -13.53
C LEU A 3 5.91 -13.44 -12.11
N PRO A 4 6.78 -12.46 -11.79
CA PRO A 4 6.72 -11.83 -10.48
C PRO A 4 5.35 -11.17 -10.28
N ASP A 5 4.83 -11.26 -9.07
CA ASP A 5 3.65 -10.48 -8.67
C ASP A 5 3.94 -8.99 -8.91
N LYS A 6 3.04 -8.33 -9.65
CA LYS A 6 3.21 -6.94 -10.08
C LYS A 6 2.26 -6.05 -9.30
N ILE A 7 2.82 -5.22 -8.42
CA ILE A 7 2.09 -4.12 -7.78
C ILE A 7 2.20 -2.89 -8.68
N SER A 8 1.07 -2.29 -9.05
CA SER A 8 1.02 -1.07 -9.85
C SER A 8 0.60 0.11 -8.97
N ILE A 9 1.44 1.13 -8.89
CA ILE A 9 1.18 2.35 -8.11
C ILE A 9 0.84 3.49 -9.06
N TYR A 10 -0.25 4.21 -8.77
CA TYR A 10 -0.68 5.38 -9.53
C TYR A 10 -0.24 6.66 -8.81
N GLN A 11 0.72 7.37 -9.39
CA GLN A 11 1.32 8.56 -8.78
C GLN A 11 0.30 9.70 -8.57
N GLY A 12 -0.49 10.04 -9.60
CA GLY A 12 -1.44 11.16 -9.53
C GLY A 12 -2.42 11.09 -8.35
N PRO A 13 -3.10 9.95 -8.12
CA PRO A 13 -3.94 9.76 -6.94
C PRO A 13 -3.20 9.94 -5.61
N ILE A 14 -1.97 9.42 -5.47
CA ILE A 14 -1.18 9.57 -4.25
C ILE A 14 -0.81 11.03 -4.01
N GLU A 15 -0.29 11.72 -5.03
CA GLU A 15 0.06 13.13 -4.92
C GLU A 15 -1.15 14.02 -4.65
N SER A 16 -2.35 13.63 -5.11
CA SER A 16 -3.57 14.41 -4.87
C SER A 16 -3.99 14.48 -3.40
N ILE A 17 -3.52 13.55 -2.57
CA ILE A 17 -3.86 13.46 -1.14
C ILE A 17 -2.68 13.80 -0.21
N CYS A 18 -1.47 13.94 -0.75
CA CYS A 18 -0.25 14.26 -0.01
C CYS A 18 0.20 15.71 -0.29
N ARG A 19 0.83 16.35 0.69
CA ARG A 19 1.32 17.74 0.65
C ARG A 19 2.83 17.85 0.71
N THR A 20 3.52 16.75 1.04
CA THR A 20 4.98 16.69 1.12
C THR A 20 5.50 15.39 0.53
N ASP A 21 6.77 15.38 0.10
CA ASP A 21 7.42 14.17 -0.40
C ASP A 21 7.45 13.04 0.65
N ASP A 22 7.55 13.39 1.93
CA ASP A 22 7.56 12.40 3.01
C ASP A 22 6.18 11.73 3.18
N GLU A 23 5.10 12.51 3.07
CA GLU A 23 3.74 11.97 3.02
C GLU A 23 3.55 11.05 1.80
N VAL A 24 4.09 11.42 0.63
CA VAL A 24 4.04 10.55 -0.57
C VAL A 24 4.77 9.23 -0.32
N ARG A 25 5.98 9.27 0.28
CA ARG A 25 6.76 8.06 0.61
C ARG A 25 6.01 7.15 1.57
N GLU A 26 5.42 7.72 2.61
CA GLU A 26 4.61 6.99 3.58
C GLU A 26 3.40 6.36 2.91
N GLN A 27 2.67 7.12 2.09
CA GLN A 27 1.49 6.63 1.41
C GLN A 27 1.80 5.49 0.44
N VAL A 28 2.87 5.61 -0.36
CA VAL A 28 3.33 4.52 -1.24
C VAL A 28 3.67 3.27 -0.43
N ARG A 29 4.40 3.42 0.69
CA ARG A 29 4.74 2.29 1.57
C ARG A 29 3.49 1.60 2.10
N THR A 30 2.52 2.40 2.59
CA THR A 30 1.25 1.92 3.11
C THR A 30 0.47 1.16 2.05
N THR A 31 0.30 1.72 0.84
CA THR A 31 -0.38 1.02 -0.27
C THR A 31 0.29 -0.30 -0.61
N VAL A 32 1.63 -0.35 -0.72
CA VAL A 32 2.34 -1.59 -1.04
C VAL A 32 2.13 -2.66 0.05
N LEU A 33 2.18 -2.28 1.32
CA LEU A 33 1.97 -3.22 2.43
C LEU A 33 0.54 -3.79 2.45
N HIS A 34 -0.47 -2.97 2.15
CA HIS A 34 -1.85 -3.43 2.03
C HIS A 34 -2.00 -4.49 0.93
N GLU A 35 -1.50 -4.22 -0.27
CA GLU A 35 -1.58 -5.15 -1.41
C GLU A 35 -0.83 -6.47 -1.12
N ILE A 36 0.32 -6.39 -0.44
CA ILE A 36 1.04 -7.58 0.04
C ILE A 36 0.20 -8.35 1.06
N GLY A 37 -0.43 -7.65 2.00
CA GLY A 37 -1.34 -8.25 3.00
C GLY A 37 -2.47 -9.04 2.34
N HIS A 38 -3.18 -8.41 1.41
CA HIS A 38 -4.26 -9.05 0.66
C HIS A 38 -3.76 -10.25 -0.16
N TYR A 39 -2.58 -10.17 -0.79
CA TYR A 39 -1.98 -11.29 -1.52
C TYR A 39 -1.76 -12.52 -0.63
N PHE A 40 -1.38 -12.32 0.65
CA PHE A 40 -1.22 -13.40 1.62
C PHE A 40 -2.51 -13.80 2.34
N GLY A 41 -3.66 -13.24 1.95
CA GLY A 41 -4.96 -13.53 2.58
C GLY A 41 -5.13 -12.90 3.96
N ILE A 42 -4.36 -11.85 4.26
CA ILE A 42 -4.50 -11.02 5.46
C ILE A 42 -5.43 -9.87 5.09
N ASP A 43 -6.71 -10.00 5.41
CA ASP A 43 -7.71 -8.97 5.12
C ASP A 43 -7.61 -7.79 6.11
N ASP A 44 -8.14 -6.62 5.70
CA ASP A 44 -8.07 -5.32 6.41
C ASP A 44 -8.34 -5.40 7.92
N GLU A 45 -9.18 -6.33 8.35
CA GLU A 45 -9.53 -6.58 9.75
C GLU A 45 -8.29 -6.91 10.61
N ARG A 46 -7.31 -7.62 10.05
CA ARG A 46 -6.05 -7.95 10.73
C ARG A 46 -5.03 -6.81 10.70
N LEU A 47 -5.09 -5.94 9.69
CA LEU A 47 -4.23 -4.76 9.57
C LEU A 47 -4.64 -3.65 10.54
N HIS A 48 -5.95 -3.51 10.77
CA HIS A 48 -6.53 -2.64 11.80
C HIS A 48 -6.16 -3.12 13.22
N GLU A 49 -6.14 -4.44 13.46
CA GLU A 49 -5.66 -5.04 14.72
C GLU A 49 -4.16 -4.79 14.99
N LEU A 50 -3.36 -4.52 13.96
CA LEU A 50 -1.92 -4.24 14.06
C LEU A 50 -1.58 -2.75 14.09
N GLY A 51 -2.58 -1.86 14.09
CA GLY A 51 -2.41 -0.41 14.24
C GLY A 51 -1.95 0.33 12.98
N MET A 52 -2.17 -0.25 11.79
CA MET A 52 -1.82 0.33 10.50
C MET A 52 -3.07 0.65 9.66
N GLY A 53 -4.14 1.11 10.31
CA GLY A 53 -5.39 1.55 9.70
C GLY A 53 -5.46 3.06 9.52
#